data_AF-A0AAW0MNA4-F1
#
_entry.id   AF-A0AAW0MNA4-F1
#
_cell.length_a   1.000
_cell.length_b   1.000
_cell.length_c   1.000
_cell.angle_alpha   90.00
_cell.angle_beta   90.00
_cell.angle_gamma   90.00
#
_symmetry.space_group_name_H-M   'P 1'
#
loop_
_entity.id
_entity.type
_entity.pdbx_description
1 polymer ?
#
loop_
_entity_poly.entity_id
_entity_poly.type
_entity_poly.pdbx_seq_one_letter_code
_entity_poly.pdbx_strand_id
1 'polypeptide(L)'
;MADHLDIADALRQLQVDLTSHFDSKIGELQSTLITMNGSITTLSEQVSLIEHRISTNEDNITNLDSRVKFLEKENSFLRDKVDDLENRSRSSNLRFLRIPERAEGRDTVDFIQRLILLLLAQLFWRDVACLILSSVNSREKNLQYSLRYPAVLRVNIDGKFTAFRCPKTLKCFFKASPCELRIRSTLITMNGSITTLSEQVSLIEHRISTNEDNLTNLDSRVKFLEKENSFLRDKVDDLENRSRSSNLRFLRIPERAEGRDTVDFIQRLILLLLGADKFPVPPVIERAHRSPTTMSPKSKNGPRPILVKFLNAQDKVKILRLARERGELLFEGTKVFNLPRTTAQLFWRDVACLILSSVNSARKNLQYSLRYPAVLRVNIDGKFTRISLPPKAR
;
A
#
# COMPACT_ATOMS: atom_id res chain seq x y z
N MET A 1 -83.71 -4.58 -55.99
CA MET A 1 -83.34 -3.35 -55.25
C MET A 1 -83.10 -3.63 -53.76
N ALA A 2 -83.78 -4.60 -53.14
CA ALA A 2 -83.53 -5.00 -51.74
C ALA A 2 -82.13 -5.64 -51.52
N ASP A 3 -81.71 -6.55 -52.40
CA ASP A 3 -80.44 -7.30 -52.22
C ASP A 3 -79.16 -6.44 -52.35
N HIS A 4 -79.22 -5.32 -53.08
CA HIS A 4 -78.10 -4.38 -53.17
C HIS A 4 -77.94 -3.50 -51.93
N LEU A 5 -79.03 -3.30 -51.16
CA LEU A 5 -78.99 -2.56 -49.90
C LEU A 5 -78.27 -3.38 -48.81
N ASP A 6 -78.51 -4.70 -48.81
CA ASP A 6 -77.93 -5.65 -47.85
C ASP A 6 -76.40 -5.79 -47.99
N ILE A 7 -75.88 -5.83 -49.23
CA ILE A 7 -74.42 -5.87 -49.49
C ILE A 7 -73.74 -4.56 -49.07
N ALA A 8 -74.40 -3.42 -49.33
CA ALA A 8 -73.86 -2.12 -48.95
C ALA A 8 -73.79 -1.95 -47.43
N ASP A 9 -74.79 -2.46 -46.70
CA ASP A 9 -74.82 -2.43 -45.25
C ASP A 9 -73.83 -3.42 -44.62
N ALA A 10 -73.64 -4.61 -45.22
CA ALA A 10 -72.58 -5.54 -44.81
C ALA A 10 -71.16 -4.97 -45.01
N LEU A 11 -70.91 -4.26 -46.11
CA LEU A 11 -69.63 -3.59 -46.35
C LEU A 11 -69.38 -2.44 -45.37
N ARG A 12 -70.42 -1.67 -45.02
CA ARG A 12 -70.33 -0.64 -43.97
C ARG A 12 -70.06 -1.26 -42.61
N GLN A 13 -70.72 -2.36 -42.27
CA GLN A 13 -70.49 -3.06 -41.01
C GLN A 13 -69.05 -3.59 -40.92
N LEU A 14 -68.54 -4.24 -41.97
CA LEU A 14 -67.14 -4.68 -42.03
C LEU A 14 -66.15 -3.51 -41.92
N GLN A 15 -66.44 -2.38 -42.55
CA GLN A 15 -65.62 -1.18 -42.41
C GLN A 15 -65.59 -0.71 -40.96
N VAL A 16 -66.74 -0.62 -40.29
CA VAL A 16 -66.83 -0.22 -38.88
C VAL A 16 -66.08 -1.20 -37.97
N ASP A 17 -66.25 -2.50 -38.18
CA ASP A 17 -65.60 -3.55 -37.40
C ASP A 17 -64.08 -3.51 -37.57
N LEU A 18 -63.58 -3.39 -38.80
CA LEU A 18 -62.14 -3.24 -39.08
C LEU A 18 -61.58 -1.96 -38.44
N THR A 19 -62.30 -0.85 -38.55
CA THR A 19 -61.86 0.43 -37.98
C THR A 19 -61.78 0.33 -36.46
N SER A 20 -62.80 -0.24 -35.81
CA SER A 20 -62.82 -0.43 -34.35
C SER A 20 -61.72 -1.39 -33.86
N HIS A 21 -61.43 -2.46 -34.60
CA HIS A 21 -60.35 -3.39 -34.28
C HIS A 21 -58.98 -2.72 -34.41
N PHE A 22 -58.75 -1.94 -35.47
CA PHE A 22 -57.53 -1.16 -35.63
C PHE A 22 -57.38 -0.10 -34.52
N ASP A 23 -58.43 0.63 -34.18
CA ASP A 23 -58.40 1.62 -33.10
C ASP A 23 -58.08 0.98 -31.74
N SER A 24 -58.66 -0.19 -31.44
CA SER A 24 -58.35 -0.97 -30.24
C SER A 24 -56.88 -1.39 -30.20
N LYS A 25 -56.36 -1.97 -31.30
CA LYS A 25 -54.95 -2.38 -31.38
C LYS A 25 -53.99 -1.20 -31.32
N ILE A 26 -54.34 -0.08 -31.92
CA ILE A 26 -53.57 1.17 -31.83
C ILE A 26 -53.56 1.68 -30.39
N GLY A 27 -54.68 1.61 -29.67
CA GLY A 27 -54.76 1.96 -28.24
C GLY A 27 -53.89 1.07 -27.35
N GLU A 28 -53.86 -0.24 -27.58
CA GLU A 28 -52.97 -1.18 -26.89
C GLU A 28 -51.48 -0.85 -27.16
N LEU A 29 -51.12 -0.57 -28.41
CA LEU A 29 -49.75 -0.17 -28.76
C LEU A 29 -49.36 1.19 -28.14
N GLN A 30 -50.30 2.13 -28.05
CA GLN A 30 -50.07 3.42 -27.41
C GLN A 30 -49.84 3.27 -25.90
N SER A 31 -50.61 2.43 -25.21
CA SER A 31 -50.45 2.22 -23.75
C SER A 31 -49.12 1.54 -23.40
N THR A 32 -48.68 0.56 -24.21
CA THR A 32 -47.36 -0.07 -24.06
C THR A 32 -46.22 0.91 -24.35
N LEU A 33 -46.37 1.78 -25.36
CA LEU A 33 -45.42 2.86 -25.64
C LEU A 33 -45.30 3.85 -24.48
N ILE A 34 -46.41 4.27 -23.87
CA ILE A 34 -46.41 5.14 -22.69
C ILE A 34 -45.67 4.49 -21.53
N THR A 35 -45.91 3.20 -21.30
CA THR A 35 -45.25 2.43 -20.24
C THR A 35 -43.74 2.34 -20.48
N MET A 36 -43.32 2.01 -21.71
CA MET A 36 -41.91 1.97 -22.08
C MET A 36 -41.25 3.35 -21.94
N ASN A 37 -41.93 4.43 -22.33
CA ASN A 37 -41.43 5.78 -22.19
C ASN A 37 -41.19 6.14 -20.71
N GLY A 38 -42.10 5.73 -19.81
CA GLY A 38 -41.93 5.87 -18.37
C GLY A 38 -40.68 5.16 -17.85
N SER A 39 -40.44 3.93 -18.27
CA SER A 39 -39.23 3.18 -17.92
C SER A 39 -37.96 3.81 -18.50
N ILE A 40 -38.02 4.38 -19.70
CA ILE A 40 -36.89 5.10 -20.30
C ILE A 40 -36.56 6.35 -19.49
N THR A 41 -37.57 7.11 -19.04
CA THR A 41 -37.34 8.27 -18.19
C THR A 41 -36.67 7.92 -16.86
N THR A 42 -37.10 6.85 -16.18
CA THR A 42 -36.48 6.44 -14.91
C THR A 42 -35.05 5.93 -15.11
N LEU A 43 -34.79 5.18 -16.18
CA LEU A 43 -33.43 4.79 -16.55
C LEU A 43 -32.54 6.00 -16.85
N SER A 44 -33.08 7.01 -17.54
CA SER A 44 -32.35 8.25 -17.82
C SER A 44 -31.94 9.00 -16.55
N GLU A 45 -32.81 9.05 -15.54
CA GLU A 45 -32.50 9.65 -14.24
C GLU A 45 -31.40 8.87 -13.49
N GLN A 46 -31.48 7.54 -13.51
CA GLN A 46 -30.47 6.68 -12.91
C GLN A 46 -29.09 6.82 -13.58
N VAL A 47 -29.07 6.90 -14.92
CA VAL A 47 -27.83 7.12 -15.68
C VAL A 47 -27.21 8.47 -15.29
N SER A 48 -28.01 9.54 -15.21
CA SER A 48 -27.52 10.86 -14.79
C SER A 48 -26.91 10.85 -13.37
N LEU A 49 -27.51 10.11 -12.43
CA LEU A 49 -26.95 9.96 -11.09
C LEU A 49 -25.61 9.20 -11.10
N ILE A 50 -25.51 8.16 -11.92
CA ILE A 50 -24.28 7.39 -12.08
C ILE A 50 -23.19 8.25 -12.70
N GLU A 51 -23.48 9.04 -13.72
CA GLU A 51 -22.55 9.98 -14.36
C GLU A 51 -21.98 10.97 -13.34
N HIS A 52 -22.81 11.56 -12.49
CA HIS A 52 -22.35 12.46 -11.43
C HIS A 52 -21.40 11.74 -10.45
N ARG A 53 -21.76 10.53 -10.00
CA ARG A 53 -20.92 9.74 -9.08
C ARG A 53 -19.58 9.37 -9.73
N ILE A 54 -19.59 9.00 -11.01
CA ILE A 54 -18.38 8.72 -11.78
C ILE A 54 -17.51 9.98 -11.86
N SER A 55 -18.07 11.14 -12.20
CA SER A 55 -17.35 12.41 -12.24
C SER A 55 -16.67 12.73 -10.91
N THR A 56 -17.38 12.58 -9.78
CA THR A 56 -16.76 12.83 -8.46
C THR A 56 -15.63 11.85 -8.13
N ASN A 57 -15.74 10.61 -8.59
CA ASN A 57 -14.69 9.62 -8.40
C ASN A 57 -13.49 9.89 -9.30
N GLU A 58 -13.69 10.36 -10.53
CA GLU A 58 -12.62 10.81 -11.44
C GLU A 58 -11.83 11.96 -10.81
N ASP A 59 -12.51 12.95 -10.23
CA ASP A 59 -11.85 14.05 -9.51
C ASP A 59 -11.02 13.56 -8.31
N ASN A 60 -11.54 12.60 -7.55
CA ASN A 60 -10.79 12.00 -6.44
C ASN A 60 -9.56 11.21 -6.92
N ILE A 61 -9.69 10.47 -8.02
CA ILE A 61 -8.59 9.71 -8.62
C ILE A 61 -7.50 10.64 -9.13
N THR A 62 -7.86 11.74 -9.80
CA THR A 62 -6.87 12.73 -10.28
C THR A 62 -6.11 13.40 -9.13
N ASN A 63 -6.79 13.68 -8.01
CA ASN A 63 -6.15 14.19 -6.80
C ASN A 63 -5.15 13.16 -6.23
N LEU A 64 -5.57 11.90 -6.07
CA LEU A 64 -4.69 10.84 -5.57
C LEU A 64 -3.47 10.61 -6.49
N ASP A 65 -3.66 10.61 -7.81
CA ASP A 65 -2.58 10.49 -8.79
C ASP A 65 -1.55 11.62 -8.62
N SER A 66 -2.01 12.86 -8.42
CA SER A 66 -1.11 13.99 -8.17
C SER A 66 -0.25 13.81 -6.91
N ARG A 67 -0.82 13.25 -5.84
CA ARG A 67 -0.11 12.95 -4.58
C ARG A 67 0.87 11.80 -4.74
N VAL A 68 0.51 10.77 -5.50
CA VAL A 68 1.40 9.64 -5.80
C VAL A 68 2.60 10.13 -6.62
N LYS A 69 2.38 10.93 -7.66
CA LYS A 69 3.46 11.55 -8.45
C LYS A 69 4.39 12.42 -7.60
N PHE A 70 3.85 13.14 -6.61
CA PHE A 70 4.66 13.91 -5.68
C PHE A 70 5.57 13.01 -4.83
N LEU A 71 5.01 11.95 -4.22
CA LEU A 71 5.77 11.02 -3.41
C LEU A 71 6.79 10.20 -4.23
N GLU A 72 6.49 9.90 -5.49
CA GLU A 72 7.43 9.24 -6.40
C GLU A 72 8.64 10.13 -6.71
N LYS A 73 8.44 11.43 -6.91
CA LYS A 73 9.54 12.39 -7.05
C LYS A 73 10.38 12.48 -5.79
N GLU A 74 9.76 12.51 -4.61
CA GLU A 74 10.48 12.55 -3.33
C GLU A 74 11.30 11.27 -3.10
N ASN A 75 10.74 10.10 -3.41
CA ASN A 75 11.45 8.83 -3.33
C ASN A 75 12.60 8.73 -4.34
N SER A 76 12.43 9.24 -5.57
CA SER A 76 13.51 9.31 -6.56
C SER A 76 14.66 10.16 -6.04
N PHE A 77 14.35 11.35 -5.51
CA PHE A 77 15.35 12.24 -4.93
C PHE A 77 16.09 11.61 -3.75
N LEU A 78 15.38 10.91 -2.87
CA LEU A 78 16.00 10.19 -1.74
C LEU A 78 16.88 9.04 -2.22
N ARG A 79 16.47 8.31 -3.27
CA ARG A 79 17.29 7.26 -3.88
C ARG A 79 18.59 7.84 -4.45
N ASP A 80 18.51 8.91 -5.24
CA ASP A 80 19.69 9.58 -5.81
C ASP A 80 20.64 10.07 -4.71
N LYS A 81 20.09 10.57 -3.60
CA LYS A 81 20.88 10.99 -2.44
C LYS A 81 21.55 9.82 -1.73
N VAL A 82 20.89 8.66 -1.61
CA VAL A 82 21.49 7.45 -1.02
C VAL A 82 22.59 6.91 -1.93
N ASP A 83 22.35 6.86 -3.24
CA ASP A 83 23.33 6.39 -4.22
C ASP A 83 24.56 7.31 -4.25
N ASP A 84 24.39 8.64 -4.21
CA ASP A 84 25.51 9.59 -4.08
C ASP A 84 26.29 9.40 -2.77
N LEU A 85 25.60 9.19 -1.64
CA LEU A 85 26.25 8.92 -0.35
C LEU A 85 27.00 7.58 -0.34
N GLU A 86 26.45 6.53 -0.96
CA GLU A 86 27.09 5.22 -1.07
C GLU A 86 28.31 5.27 -2.01
N ASN A 87 28.18 5.99 -3.13
CA ASN A 87 29.28 6.21 -4.07
C ASN A 87 30.41 7.03 -3.44
N ARG A 88 30.11 8.09 -2.67
CA ARG A 88 31.12 8.84 -1.90
C ARG A 88 31.76 7.99 -0.80
N SER A 89 30.97 7.16 -0.12
CA SER A 89 31.50 6.29 0.94
C SER A 89 32.41 5.19 0.39
N ARG A 90 32.24 4.79 -0.87
CA ARG A 90 33.04 3.76 -1.53
C ARG A 90 34.01 4.32 -2.57
N SER A 91 34.11 5.65 -2.71
CA SER A 91 34.92 6.27 -3.76
C SER A 91 36.40 5.92 -3.65
N SER A 92 36.88 5.59 -2.46
CA SER A 92 38.25 5.14 -2.19
C SER A 92 38.42 3.61 -2.19
N ASN A 93 37.35 2.84 -2.41
CA ASN A 93 37.37 1.39 -2.32
C ASN A 93 37.52 0.80 -3.73
N LEU A 94 38.63 0.07 -3.95
CA LEU A 94 38.88 -0.65 -5.19
C LEU A 94 38.61 -2.15 -4.98
N ARG A 95 37.88 -2.77 -5.90
CA ARG A 95 37.60 -4.21 -5.87
C ARG A 95 38.41 -4.90 -6.96
N PHE A 96 39.40 -5.68 -6.56
CA PHE A 96 40.18 -6.52 -7.47
C PHE A 96 39.45 -7.84 -7.69
N LEU A 97 39.03 -8.10 -8.92
CA LEU A 97 38.29 -9.30 -9.31
C LEU A 97 39.26 -10.30 -9.95
N ARG A 98 39.03 -11.61 -9.73
CA ARG A 98 39.82 -12.73 -10.28
C ARG A 98 41.26 -12.85 -9.78
N ILE A 99 41.51 -12.50 -8.51
CA ILE A 99 42.76 -12.89 -7.84
C ILE A 99 42.64 -14.38 -7.42
N PRO A 100 43.62 -15.25 -7.77
CA PRO A 100 43.62 -16.64 -7.32
C PRO A 100 43.67 -16.74 -5.80
N GLU A 101 42.89 -17.65 -5.21
CA GLU A 101 42.87 -17.85 -3.76
C GLU A 101 44.27 -18.21 -3.23
N ARG A 102 44.71 -17.57 -2.13
CA ARG A 102 46.04 -17.67 -1.49
C ARG A 102 47.22 -17.01 -2.22
N ALA A 103 47.00 -16.27 -3.30
CA ALA A 103 48.07 -15.52 -3.98
C ALA A 103 48.69 -14.40 -3.14
N GLU A 104 47.96 -13.89 -2.15
CA GLU A 104 48.31 -12.70 -1.35
C GLU A 104 49.39 -12.96 -0.28
N GLY A 105 49.69 -14.23 0.02
CA GLY A 105 50.68 -14.58 1.05
C GLY A 105 50.28 -14.14 2.47
N ARG A 106 51.26 -13.75 3.30
CA ARG A 106 51.04 -13.31 4.69
C ARG A 106 50.72 -11.81 4.83
N ASP A 107 51.01 -11.01 3.81
CA ASP A 107 50.87 -9.55 3.85
C ASP A 107 50.15 -9.03 2.61
N THR A 108 48.86 -8.74 2.78
CA THR A 108 47.95 -8.39 1.68
C THR A 108 48.17 -6.98 1.15
N VAL A 109 48.78 -6.09 1.94
CA VAL A 109 49.02 -4.69 1.55
C VAL A 109 50.18 -4.59 0.54
N ASP A 110 51.30 -5.27 0.81
CA ASP A 110 52.47 -5.30 -0.10
C ASP A 110 52.14 -6.00 -1.42
N PHE A 111 51.34 -7.07 -1.37
CA PHE A 111 50.84 -7.77 -2.55
C PHE A 111 50.02 -6.84 -3.47
N ILE A 112 49.05 -6.11 -2.90
CA ILE A 112 48.22 -5.18 -3.67
C ILE A 112 49.03 -4.00 -4.21
N GLN A 113 50.00 -3.48 -3.45
CA GLN A 113 50.88 -2.39 -3.89
C GLN A 113 51.73 -2.80 -5.11
N ARG A 114 52.27 -4.03 -5.14
CA ARG A 114 53.00 -4.57 -6.30
C ARG A 114 52.08 -4.86 -7.49
N LEU A 115 50.88 -5.38 -7.24
CA LEU A 115 49.88 -5.68 -8.27
C LEU A 115 49.41 -4.41 -9.01
N ILE A 116 49.16 -3.32 -8.27
CA ILE A 116 48.75 -2.02 -8.84
C ILE A 116 49.84 -1.47 -9.76
N LEU A 117 51.11 -1.56 -9.36
CA LEU A 117 52.25 -1.11 -10.17
C LEU A 117 52.40 -1.92 -11.48
N LEU A 118 52.14 -3.23 -11.43
CA LEU A 118 52.16 -4.13 -12.60
C LEU A 118 50.99 -3.88 -13.57
N LEU A 119 49.80 -3.59 -13.04
CA LEU A 119 48.60 -3.29 -13.84
C LEU A 119 48.65 -1.89 -14.48
N LEU A 120 49.18 -0.88 -13.77
CA LEU A 120 49.36 0.47 -14.33
C LEU A 120 50.40 0.50 -15.45
N ALA A 121 51.34 -0.45 -15.49
CA ALA A 121 52.28 -0.61 -16.59
C ALA A 121 51.65 -1.21 -17.86
N GLN A 122 50.46 -1.82 -17.78
CA GLN A 122 49.74 -2.42 -18.92
C GLN A 122 48.62 -1.52 -19.49
N LEU A 123 48.32 -0.39 -18.85
CA LEU A 123 47.20 0.51 -19.20
C LEU A 123 47.54 1.63 -20.19
N PHE A 124 48.63 1.51 -20.96
CA PHE A 124 48.74 2.22 -22.23
C PHE A 124 48.30 1.28 -23.35
N TRP A 125 47.34 1.74 -24.16
CA TRP A 125 46.64 1.06 -25.29
C TRP A 125 45.28 0.44 -24.94
N ARG A 126 44.22 1.24 -25.11
CA ARG A 126 43.21 1.06 -26.17
C ARG A 126 42.03 1.98 -25.92
N ASP A 127 41.86 2.95 -26.80
CA ASP A 127 40.56 3.52 -27.09
C ASP A 127 40.32 3.49 -28.60
N VAL A 128 39.03 3.39 -28.89
CA VAL A 128 38.34 3.59 -30.17
C VAL A 128 38.13 2.34 -31.04
N ALA A 129 36.90 1.84 -30.89
CA ALA A 129 36.21 0.86 -31.70
C ALA A 129 36.15 1.23 -33.19
N CYS A 130 36.31 0.20 -34.03
CA CYS A 130 35.81 0.14 -35.39
C CYS A 130 34.30 -0.16 -35.38
N LEU A 131 33.55 0.65 -36.14
CA LEU A 131 32.69 0.26 -37.28
C LEU A 131 31.72 -0.95 -37.14
N ILE A 132 30.55 -1.02 -37.77
CA ILE A 132 29.66 -0.14 -38.54
C ILE A 132 28.36 -0.95 -38.76
N LEU A 133 27.27 -0.21 -39.01
CA LEU A 133 26.02 -0.61 -39.66
C LEU A 133 26.13 -1.62 -40.82
N SER A 134 25.20 -2.59 -40.86
CA SER A 134 24.65 -3.22 -42.08
C SER A 134 23.35 -3.94 -41.67
N SER A 135 22.25 -4.00 -42.42
CA SER A 135 21.82 -3.43 -43.69
C SER A 135 20.28 -3.60 -43.79
N VAL A 136 19.60 -2.55 -44.26
CA VAL A 136 18.63 -2.48 -45.36
C VAL A 136 17.67 -3.66 -45.68
N ASN A 137 16.40 -3.23 -45.91
CA ASN A 137 15.27 -3.82 -46.64
C ASN A 137 14.43 -4.90 -45.95
N SER A 138 13.10 -5.02 -46.15
CA SER A 138 11.97 -4.19 -46.64
C SER A 138 10.81 -5.19 -46.84
N ARG A 139 9.54 -4.71 -46.87
CA ARG A 139 8.29 -5.36 -47.37
C ARG A 139 7.49 -6.20 -46.35
N GLU A 140 6.16 -6.17 -46.30
CA GLU A 140 5.13 -5.52 -47.13
C GLU A 140 3.79 -5.54 -46.35
N LYS A 141 3.04 -4.43 -46.38
CA LYS A 141 1.57 -4.45 -46.18
C LYS A 141 0.94 -4.59 -47.56
N ASN A 142 0.19 -5.66 -47.77
CA ASN A 142 -0.49 -5.99 -49.02
C ASN A 142 -1.79 -5.19 -49.20
N LEU A 143 -1.86 -4.33 -50.23
CA LEU A 143 -3.10 -3.86 -50.86
C LEU A 143 -2.77 -3.36 -52.28
N GLN A 144 -3.36 -3.99 -53.30
CA GLN A 144 -3.14 -3.64 -54.72
C GLN A 144 -4.16 -2.61 -55.22
N TYR A 145 -3.68 -1.52 -55.80
CA TYR A 145 -4.49 -0.53 -56.52
C TYR A 145 -3.76 -0.08 -57.80
N SER A 146 -4.51 0.42 -58.79
CA SER A 146 -3.91 1.05 -59.98
C SER A 146 -4.74 2.26 -60.44
N LEU A 147 -4.02 3.31 -60.83
CA LEU A 147 -4.56 4.52 -61.47
C LEU A 147 -4.21 4.47 -62.96
N ARG A 148 -5.20 4.73 -63.83
CA ARG A 148 -4.96 4.88 -65.28
C ARG A 148 -5.38 6.25 -65.77
N TYR A 149 -4.60 6.75 -66.73
CA TYR A 149 -4.83 8.01 -67.42
C TYR A 149 -5.97 7.89 -68.45
N PRO A 150 -6.79 8.94 -68.66
CA PRO A 150 -6.90 10.15 -67.85
C PRO A 150 -7.95 9.96 -66.75
N ALA A 151 -7.47 9.78 -65.51
CA ALA A 151 -8.20 9.81 -64.22
C ALA A 151 -9.37 8.82 -64.00
N VAL A 152 -9.06 7.52 -63.86
CA VAL A 152 -9.99 6.51 -63.30
C VAL A 152 -9.30 5.71 -62.20
N LEU A 153 -9.87 5.73 -60.99
CA LEU A 153 -9.47 4.88 -59.86
C LEU A 153 -10.16 3.52 -59.99
N ARG A 154 -9.37 2.45 -60.00
CA ARG A 154 -9.87 1.07 -60.05
C ARG A 154 -9.47 0.35 -58.77
N VAL A 155 -10.45 -0.07 -57.99
CA VAL A 155 -10.25 -0.78 -56.72
C VAL A 155 -10.99 -2.11 -56.78
N ASN A 156 -10.36 -3.15 -56.23
CA ASN A 156 -10.91 -4.48 -56.15
C ASN A 156 -11.69 -4.62 -54.83
N ILE A 157 -12.97 -4.95 -54.92
CA ILE A 157 -13.80 -5.28 -53.76
C ILE A 157 -14.38 -6.66 -54.07
N ASP A 158 -14.07 -7.64 -53.23
CA ASP A 158 -14.57 -9.02 -53.27
C ASP A 158 -14.55 -9.68 -54.66
N GLY A 159 -13.41 -9.56 -55.35
CA GLY A 159 -13.14 -10.27 -56.60
C GLY A 159 -13.78 -9.68 -57.86
N LYS A 160 -14.45 -8.52 -57.77
CA LYS A 160 -14.94 -7.78 -58.95
C LYS A 160 -14.38 -6.36 -59.00
N PHE A 161 -13.76 -6.04 -60.15
CA PHE A 161 -13.19 -4.72 -60.41
C PHE A 161 -14.28 -3.73 -60.84
N THR A 162 -14.54 -2.72 -60.01
CA THR A 162 -15.43 -1.61 -60.36
C THR A 162 -14.62 -0.35 -60.66
N ALA A 163 -15.10 0.46 -61.61
CA ALA A 163 -14.44 1.65 -62.10
C ALA A 163 -15.41 2.82 -62.08
N PHE A 164 -15.03 3.92 -61.43
CA PHE A 164 -15.87 5.11 -61.29
C PHE A 164 -15.27 6.29 -62.04
N ARG A 165 -16.08 6.95 -62.87
CA ARG A 165 -15.62 8.01 -63.80
C ARG A 165 -16.37 9.35 -63.61
N CYS A 166 -17.34 9.47 -62.68
CA CYS A 166 -18.02 10.73 -62.33
C CYS A 166 -18.85 10.60 -61.02
N PRO A 167 -19.02 11.65 -60.18
CA PRO A 167 -19.79 11.59 -58.93
C PRO A 167 -21.33 11.56 -59.05
N LYS A 168 -21.91 11.74 -60.24
CA LYS A 168 -23.38 11.95 -60.40
C LYS A 168 -24.21 10.67 -60.59
N THR A 169 -23.59 9.53 -60.84
CA THR A 169 -24.30 8.25 -61.11
C THR A 169 -24.68 7.45 -59.85
N LEU A 170 -24.32 7.94 -58.67
CA LEU A 170 -24.57 7.26 -57.38
C LEU A 170 -25.89 7.71 -56.72
N LYS A 171 -26.46 8.85 -57.14
CA LYS A 171 -27.67 9.44 -56.54
C LYS A 171 -29.01 8.98 -57.16
N CYS A 172 -28.99 8.19 -58.24
CA CYS A 172 -30.21 7.78 -58.95
C CYS A 172 -30.71 6.36 -58.64
N PHE A 173 -30.12 5.64 -57.68
CA PHE A 173 -30.43 4.22 -57.48
C PHE A 173 -31.34 3.88 -56.28
N PHE A 174 -31.73 4.85 -55.45
CA PHE A 174 -32.66 4.59 -54.34
C PHE A 174 -33.76 5.64 -54.28
N LYS A 175 -34.90 5.36 -54.94
CA LYS A 175 -36.19 5.97 -54.63
C LYS A 175 -37.19 4.83 -54.37
N ALA A 176 -37.67 4.74 -53.12
CA ALA A 176 -38.79 3.91 -52.71
C ALA A 176 -39.74 4.70 -51.79
N SER A 177 -40.98 4.24 -51.72
CA SER A 177 -42.26 4.92 -51.47
C SER A 177 -42.54 5.48 -50.04
N PRO A 178 -43.58 6.34 -49.85
CA PRO A 178 -43.71 7.23 -48.68
C PRO A 178 -44.15 6.68 -47.31
N CYS A 179 -44.55 5.41 -47.13
CA CYS A 179 -44.93 4.91 -45.78
C CYS A 179 -43.82 4.11 -45.07
N GLU A 180 -42.81 3.66 -45.82
CA GLU A 180 -41.65 2.91 -45.31
C GLU A 180 -40.53 3.83 -44.81
N LEU A 181 -40.52 5.09 -45.28
CA LEU A 181 -39.48 6.09 -44.99
C LEU A 181 -39.45 6.54 -43.52
N ARG A 182 -40.60 6.59 -42.83
CA ARG A 182 -40.64 7.03 -41.43
C ARG A 182 -40.10 5.98 -40.46
N ILE A 183 -40.39 4.70 -40.72
CA ILE A 183 -39.87 3.57 -39.93
C ILE A 183 -38.39 3.33 -40.28
N ARG A 184 -38.00 3.44 -41.55
CA ARG A 184 -36.58 3.34 -41.94
C ARG A 184 -35.74 4.50 -41.40
N SER A 185 -36.25 5.73 -41.39
CA SER A 185 -35.50 6.85 -40.82
C SER A 185 -35.28 6.66 -39.33
N THR A 186 -36.27 6.18 -38.59
CA THR A 186 -36.09 5.90 -37.15
C THR A 186 -35.17 4.71 -36.93
N LEU A 187 -35.23 3.65 -37.74
CA LEU A 187 -34.28 2.52 -37.69
C LEU A 187 -32.84 2.94 -38.00
N ILE A 188 -32.62 3.81 -38.97
CA ILE A 188 -31.28 4.34 -39.30
C ILE A 188 -30.74 5.18 -38.13
N THR A 189 -31.57 6.07 -37.57
CA THR A 189 -31.18 6.86 -36.39
C THR A 189 -30.89 5.96 -35.19
N MET A 190 -31.74 4.96 -34.93
CA MET A 190 -31.54 3.98 -33.87
C MET A 190 -30.24 3.18 -34.07
N ASN A 191 -29.98 2.71 -35.29
CA ASN A 191 -28.73 1.99 -35.59
C ASN A 191 -27.50 2.89 -35.41
N GLY A 192 -27.59 4.17 -35.78
CA GLY A 192 -26.55 5.16 -35.50
C GLY A 192 -26.29 5.33 -34.00
N SER A 193 -27.35 5.44 -33.19
CA SER A 193 -27.20 5.50 -31.74
C SER A 193 -26.63 4.21 -31.15
N ILE A 194 -27.00 3.03 -31.67
CA ILE A 194 -26.45 1.74 -31.23
C ILE A 194 -24.96 1.67 -31.56
N THR A 195 -24.51 2.11 -32.74
CA THR A 195 -23.09 2.14 -33.08
C THR A 195 -22.30 3.08 -32.16
N THR A 196 -22.82 4.27 -31.87
CA THR A 196 -22.14 5.20 -30.95
C THR A 196 -22.08 4.65 -29.52
N LEU A 197 -23.15 3.99 -29.06
CA LEU A 197 -23.17 3.33 -27.75
C LEU A 197 -22.16 2.17 -27.72
N SER A 198 -22.05 1.38 -28.79
CA SER A 198 -21.07 0.30 -28.88
C SER A 198 -19.63 0.81 -28.81
N GLU A 199 -19.32 1.93 -29.47
CA GLU A 199 -18.00 2.56 -29.39
C GLU A 199 -17.70 3.09 -27.98
N GLN A 200 -18.70 3.72 -27.33
CA GLN A 200 -18.58 4.18 -25.95
C GLN A 200 -18.37 3.02 -24.97
N VAL A 201 -19.11 1.91 -25.12
CA VAL A 201 -18.95 0.70 -24.30
C VAL A 201 -17.54 0.14 -24.46
N SER A 202 -17.01 0.03 -25.67
CA SER A 202 -15.64 -0.45 -25.90
C SER A 202 -14.58 0.46 -25.26
N LEU A 203 -14.76 1.78 -25.32
CA LEU A 203 -13.88 2.73 -24.64
C LEU A 203 -13.95 2.57 -23.12
N ILE A 204 -15.15 2.39 -22.56
CA ILE A 204 -15.36 2.16 -21.13
C ILE A 204 -14.70 0.85 -20.71
N GLU A 205 -14.86 -0.24 -21.45
CA GLU A 205 -14.22 -1.53 -21.18
C GLU A 205 -12.69 -1.41 -21.14
N HIS A 206 -12.09 -0.71 -22.11
CA HIS A 206 -10.66 -0.46 -22.10
C HIS A 206 -10.23 0.37 -20.88
N ARG A 207 -10.96 1.44 -20.55
CA ARG A 207 -10.68 2.25 -19.36
C ARG A 207 -10.81 1.44 -18.06
N ILE A 208 -11.82 0.57 -17.96
CA ILE A 208 -12.02 -0.35 -16.84
C ILE A 208 -10.82 -1.30 -16.73
N SER A 209 -10.41 -1.95 -17.83
CA SER A 209 -9.26 -2.85 -17.83
C SER A 209 -7.98 -2.14 -17.37
N THR A 210 -7.70 -0.94 -17.88
CA THR A 210 -6.54 -0.17 -17.40
C THR A 210 -6.64 0.22 -15.93
N ASN A 211 -7.85 0.49 -15.43
CA ASN A 211 -8.07 0.81 -14.02
C ASN A 211 -7.92 -0.43 -13.13
N GLU A 212 -8.34 -1.61 -13.59
CA GLU A 212 -8.14 -2.89 -12.90
C GLU A 212 -6.63 -3.20 -12.78
N ASP A 213 -5.87 -3.01 -13.85
CA ASP A 213 -4.41 -3.16 -13.82
C ASP A 213 -3.76 -2.17 -12.84
N ASN A 214 -4.21 -0.91 -12.84
CA ASN A 214 -3.73 0.08 -11.88
C ASN A 214 -4.10 -0.27 -10.43
N LEU A 215 -5.30 -0.79 -10.19
CA LEU A 215 -5.76 -1.23 -8.87
C LEU A 215 -4.94 -2.40 -8.34
N THR A 216 -4.62 -3.38 -9.19
CA THR A 216 -3.77 -4.51 -8.79
C THR A 216 -2.34 -4.05 -8.47
N ASN A 217 -1.80 -3.10 -9.25
CA ASN A 217 -0.51 -2.49 -8.95
C ASN A 217 -0.54 -1.73 -7.60
N LEU A 218 -1.56 -0.91 -7.37
CA LEU A 218 -1.74 -0.18 -6.12
C LEU A 218 -1.88 -1.12 -4.91
N ASP A 219 -2.66 -2.20 -5.03
CA ASP A 219 -2.79 -3.21 -3.97
C ASP A 219 -1.44 -3.84 -3.63
N SER A 220 -0.62 -4.17 -4.64
CA SER A 220 0.72 -4.70 -4.44
C SER A 220 1.64 -3.71 -3.69
N ARG A 221 1.57 -2.42 -4.05
CA ARG A 221 2.34 -1.35 -3.40
C ARG A 221 1.87 -1.14 -1.96
N VAL A 222 0.57 -1.16 -1.71
CA VAL A 222 0.00 -1.02 -0.35
C VAL A 222 0.47 -2.17 0.53
N LYS A 223 0.37 -3.43 0.08
CA LYS A 223 0.86 -4.60 0.82
C LYS A 223 2.35 -4.50 1.13
N PHE A 224 3.15 -4.01 0.18
CA PHE A 224 4.58 -3.78 0.40
C PHE A 224 4.82 -2.71 1.48
N LEU A 225 4.14 -1.55 1.39
CA LEU A 225 4.26 -0.46 2.34
C LEU A 225 3.74 -0.83 3.74
N GLU A 226 2.70 -1.64 3.84
CA GLU A 226 2.21 -2.17 5.12
C GLU A 226 3.26 -3.04 5.79
N LYS A 227 3.91 -3.93 5.01
CA LYS A 227 5.00 -4.77 5.49
C LYS A 227 6.19 -3.93 5.93
N GLU A 228 6.61 -2.95 5.13
CA GLU A 228 7.72 -2.06 5.46
C GLU A 228 7.42 -1.22 6.72
N ASN A 229 6.21 -0.67 6.84
CA ASN A 229 5.79 0.06 8.05
C ASN A 229 5.80 -0.84 9.29
N SER A 230 5.35 -2.09 9.18
CA SER A 230 5.42 -3.04 10.30
C SER A 230 6.87 -3.29 10.74
N PHE A 231 7.77 -3.51 9.79
CA PHE A 231 9.20 -3.67 10.04
C PHE A 231 9.84 -2.44 10.68
N LEU A 232 9.53 -1.24 10.17
CA LEU A 232 10.04 0.01 10.73
C LEU A 232 9.54 0.25 12.16
N ARG A 233 8.27 -0.05 12.44
CA ARG A 233 7.72 0.03 13.80
C ARG A 233 8.44 -0.92 14.76
N ASP A 234 8.61 -2.18 14.37
CA ASP A 234 9.33 -3.17 15.18
C ASP A 234 10.80 -2.75 15.40
N LYS A 235 11.44 -2.17 14.38
CA LYS A 235 12.82 -1.67 14.47
C LYS A 235 12.94 -0.46 15.40
N VAL A 236 12.01 0.49 15.34
CA VAL A 236 11.96 1.65 16.24
C VAL A 236 11.76 1.19 17.68
N ASP A 237 10.82 0.27 17.91
CA ASP A 237 10.59 -0.31 19.23
C ASP A 237 11.86 -1.00 19.77
N ASP A 238 12.51 -1.85 18.98
CA ASP A 238 13.73 -2.53 19.39
C ASP A 238 14.86 -1.54 19.72
N LEU A 239 15.07 -0.52 18.88
CA LEU A 239 16.06 0.53 19.14
C LEU A 239 15.75 1.34 20.42
N GLU A 240 14.50 1.71 20.65
CA GLU A 240 14.08 2.44 21.84
C GLU A 240 14.28 1.58 23.10
N ASN A 241 13.96 0.28 23.03
CA ASN A 241 14.13 -0.64 24.14
C ASN A 241 15.61 -0.94 24.43
N ARG A 242 16.46 -1.06 23.39
CA ARG A 242 17.93 -1.15 23.54
C ARG A 242 18.50 0.11 24.18
N SER A 243 18.06 1.30 23.73
CA SER A 243 18.45 2.59 24.32
C SER A 243 18.07 2.71 25.80
N ARG A 244 16.92 2.12 26.19
CA ARG A 244 16.42 2.11 27.57
C ARG A 244 16.86 0.88 28.39
N SER A 245 17.67 0.01 27.81
CA SER A 245 18.06 -1.26 28.42
C SER A 245 18.76 -1.10 29.75
N SER A 246 19.51 -0.01 29.97
CA SER A 246 20.17 0.33 31.23
C SER A 246 19.38 1.29 32.14
N ASN A 247 18.13 1.61 31.81
CA ASN A 247 17.31 2.55 32.58
C ASN A 247 16.40 1.84 33.60
N LEU A 248 16.36 2.34 34.84
CA LEU A 248 15.37 1.99 35.87
C LEU A 248 14.56 3.20 36.31
N ARG A 249 13.35 2.92 36.79
CA ARG A 249 12.45 3.90 37.38
C ARG A 249 12.17 3.50 38.83
N PHE A 250 12.49 4.39 39.76
CA PHE A 250 12.13 4.23 41.18
C PHE A 250 10.86 5.02 41.48
N LEU A 251 9.88 4.35 42.08
CA LEU A 251 8.58 4.92 42.45
C LEU A 251 8.48 5.06 43.97
N ARG A 252 7.62 6.01 44.40
CA ARG A 252 7.23 6.22 45.81
C ARG A 252 8.39 6.61 46.73
N ILE A 253 9.40 7.28 46.20
CA ILE A 253 10.41 7.95 47.02
C ILE A 253 9.86 9.33 47.39
N PRO A 254 9.83 9.72 48.67
CA PRO A 254 9.35 11.04 49.09
C PRO A 254 10.01 12.17 48.29
N GLU A 255 9.26 13.24 48.00
CA GLU A 255 9.84 14.39 47.31
C GLU A 255 10.90 15.06 48.20
N ARG A 256 11.99 15.55 47.59
CA ARG A 256 13.13 16.21 48.26
C ARG A 256 14.02 15.33 49.14
N ALA A 257 13.69 14.05 49.32
CA ALA A 257 14.56 13.10 50.04
C ALA A 257 15.95 12.92 49.37
N GLU A 258 16.05 13.21 48.08
CA GLU A 258 17.31 13.13 47.31
C GLU A 258 18.34 14.19 47.69
N GLY A 259 17.92 15.30 48.31
CA GLY A 259 18.79 16.44 48.53
C GLY A 259 19.24 17.11 47.22
N ARG A 260 20.50 17.56 47.18
CA ARG A 260 21.08 18.29 46.03
C ARG A 260 21.60 17.35 44.94
N ASP A 261 22.10 16.17 45.31
CA ASP A 261 22.66 15.20 44.38
C ASP A 261 21.84 13.91 44.35
N THR A 262 21.04 13.80 43.30
CA THR A 262 20.19 12.63 43.05
C THR A 262 20.99 11.36 42.74
N VAL A 263 22.22 11.48 42.23
CA VAL A 263 23.04 10.34 41.84
C VAL A 263 23.60 9.65 43.08
N ASP A 264 24.26 10.40 43.96
CA ASP A 264 24.78 9.91 45.24
C ASP A 264 23.65 9.34 46.12
N PHE A 265 22.50 10.03 46.17
CA PHE A 265 21.32 9.51 46.86
C PHE A 265 20.90 8.11 46.37
N ILE A 266 20.80 7.91 45.06
CA ILE A 266 20.39 6.60 44.51
C ILE A 266 21.44 5.53 44.80
N GLN A 267 22.74 5.85 44.73
CA GLN A 267 23.79 4.89 45.09
C GLN A 267 23.63 4.40 46.53
N ARG A 268 23.46 5.33 47.48
CA ARG A 268 23.23 5.00 48.89
C ARG A 268 21.92 4.24 49.10
N LEU A 269 20.86 4.64 48.41
CA LEU A 269 19.56 3.97 48.47
C LEU A 269 19.66 2.51 48.01
N ILE A 270 20.39 2.22 46.92
CA ILE A 270 20.56 0.85 46.42
C ILE A 270 21.29 -0.01 47.45
N LEU A 271 22.36 0.52 48.06
CA LEU A 271 23.12 -0.19 49.10
C LEU A 271 22.27 -0.45 50.35
N LEU A 272 21.46 0.53 50.77
CA LEU A 272 20.54 0.39 51.91
C LEU A 272 19.46 -0.68 51.64
N LEU A 273 18.85 -0.63 50.46
CA LEU A 273 17.72 -1.51 50.10
C LEU A 273 18.16 -2.96 49.83
N LEU A 274 19.30 -3.17 49.16
CA LEU A 274 19.73 -4.49 48.69
C LEU A 274 20.86 -5.10 49.53
N GLY A 275 21.51 -4.30 50.37
CA GLY A 275 22.65 -4.67 51.21
C GLY A 275 23.99 -4.37 50.56
N ALA A 276 24.89 -3.73 51.31
CA ALA A 276 26.24 -3.38 50.86
C ALA A 276 27.07 -4.61 50.45
N ASP A 277 26.87 -5.74 51.12
CA ASP A 277 27.59 -7.00 50.85
C ASP A 277 27.41 -7.50 49.41
N LYS A 278 26.26 -7.19 48.79
CA LYS A 278 25.95 -7.60 47.41
C LYS A 278 26.56 -6.67 46.36
N PHE A 279 27.00 -5.48 46.76
CA PHE A 279 27.60 -4.45 45.91
C PHE A 279 28.89 -3.92 46.57
N PRO A 280 29.99 -4.70 46.50
CA PRO A 280 31.30 -4.26 47.03
C PRO A 280 31.79 -2.98 46.34
N VAL A 281 31.44 -2.80 45.06
CA VAL A 281 31.60 -1.55 44.33
C VAL A 281 30.19 -1.00 44.04
N PRO A 282 29.91 0.27 44.39
CA PRO A 282 28.63 0.90 44.07
C PRO A 282 28.40 0.94 42.55
N PRO A 283 27.15 0.71 42.10
CA PRO A 283 26.84 0.79 40.67
C PRO A 283 27.08 2.19 40.14
N VAL A 284 27.72 2.28 38.96
CA VAL A 284 28.03 3.56 38.32
C VAL A 284 26.79 4.07 37.60
N ILE A 285 26.34 5.26 37.98
CA ILE A 285 25.15 5.91 37.44
C ILE A 285 25.58 7.04 36.52
N GLU A 286 25.09 7.02 35.28
CA GLU A 286 25.35 8.07 34.29
C GLU A 286 24.48 9.30 34.55
N ARG A 287 23.19 9.07 34.88
CA ARG A 287 22.25 10.17 35.11
C ARG A 287 21.09 9.72 36.00
N ALA A 288 20.74 10.55 36.99
CA ALA A 288 19.52 10.41 37.79
C ALA A 288 18.75 11.73 37.79
N HIS A 289 17.41 11.68 37.72
CA HIS A 289 16.54 12.86 37.85
C HIS A 289 15.08 12.45 38.05
N ARG A 290 14.27 13.36 38.62
CA ARG A 290 12.81 13.22 38.67
C ARG A 290 12.17 13.46 37.30
N SER A 291 11.17 12.65 36.95
CA SER A 291 10.41 12.78 35.71
C SER A 291 8.90 12.71 35.99
N PRO A 292 8.08 13.69 35.55
CA PRO A 292 8.43 14.89 34.78
C PRO A 292 9.28 15.92 35.56
N THR A 293 10.10 16.70 34.85
CA THR A 293 11.01 17.68 35.44
C THR A 293 10.26 18.78 36.20
N THR A 294 9.15 19.24 35.63
CA THR A 294 8.25 20.21 36.26
C THR A 294 7.19 19.51 37.09
N MET A 295 6.96 20.03 38.30
CA MET A 295 5.87 19.58 39.16
C MET A 295 4.59 20.28 38.69
N SER A 296 3.56 19.51 38.32
CA SER A 296 2.26 20.10 38.05
C SER A 296 1.57 20.39 39.38
N PRO A 297 1.14 21.64 39.66
CA PRO A 297 0.46 21.99 40.91
C PRO A 297 -0.87 21.26 41.09
N LYS A 298 -1.41 20.62 40.04
CA LYS A 298 -2.66 19.86 40.04
C LYS A 298 -2.49 18.34 40.16
N SER A 299 -1.27 17.81 40.31
CA SER A 299 -1.10 16.36 40.33
C SER A 299 -1.56 15.76 41.67
N LYS A 300 -2.76 15.14 41.67
CA LYS A 300 -3.23 14.20 42.72
C LYS A 300 -2.41 12.91 42.77
N ASN A 301 -1.39 12.78 41.92
CA ASN A 301 -0.57 11.60 41.79
C ASN A 301 0.60 11.73 42.77
N GLY A 302 0.88 10.69 43.54
CA GLY A 302 1.94 10.67 44.56
C GLY A 302 3.35 11.03 44.03
N PRO A 303 4.40 10.84 44.86
CA PRO A 303 5.74 11.38 44.57
C PRO A 303 6.25 11.05 43.17
N ARG A 304 6.81 12.05 42.46
CA ARG A 304 7.27 11.89 41.08
C ARG A 304 8.35 10.81 40.99
N PRO A 305 8.35 9.95 39.97
CA PRO A 305 9.37 8.91 39.87
C PRO A 305 10.77 9.46 39.58
N ILE A 306 11.78 8.79 40.12
CA ILE A 306 13.19 9.02 39.77
C ILE A 306 13.55 8.08 38.63
N LEU A 307 14.03 8.64 37.54
CA LEU A 307 14.60 7.91 36.43
C LEU A 307 16.12 7.85 36.58
N VAL A 308 16.67 6.65 36.49
CA VAL A 308 18.09 6.38 36.65
C VAL A 308 18.61 5.64 35.42
N LYS A 309 19.69 6.14 34.81
CA LYS A 309 20.44 5.48 33.75
C LYS A 309 21.76 4.97 34.33
N PHE A 310 21.94 3.66 34.31
CA PHE A 310 23.19 3.03 34.71
C PHE A 310 24.17 3.00 33.54
N LEU A 311 25.46 3.09 33.84
CA LEU A 311 26.52 2.95 32.83
C LEU A 311 26.54 1.52 32.27
N ASN A 312 26.38 0.51 33.13
CA ASN A 312 26.32 -0.89 32.75
C ASN A 312 24.91 -1.46 32.91
N ALA A 313 24.37 -2.08 31.85
CA ALA A 313 23.07 -2.75 31.89
C ALA A 313 23.04 -3.96 32.85
N GLN A 314 24.20 -4.57 33.14
CA GLN A 314 24.30 -5.70 34.07
C GLN A 314 23.92 -5.29 35.50
N ASP A 315 24.31 -4.08 35.93
CA ASP A 315 23.99 -3.57 37.27
C ASP A 315 22.48 -3.47 37.47
N LYS A 316 21.77 -2.94 36.46
CA LYS A 316 20.30 -2.91 36.45
C LYS A 316 19.70 -4.30 36.59
N VAL A 317 20.19 -5.29 35.83
CA VAL A 317 19.66 -6.66 35.88
C VAL A 317 19.88 -7.28 37.25
N LYS A 318 21.04 -7.04 37.85
CA LYS A 318 21.38 -7.49 39.21
C LYS A 318 20.48 -6.83 40.26
N ILE A 319 20.27 -5.52 40.18
CA ILE A 319 19.35 -4.76 41.05
C ILE A 319 17.92 -5.33 40.96
N LEU A 320 17.41 -5.57 39.76
CA LEU A 320 16.07 -6.14 39.57
C LEU A 320 15.96 -7.56 40.12
N ARG A 321 17.02 -8.37 40.00
CA ARG A 321 17.04 -9.74 40.55
C ARG A 321 17.01 -9.71 42.08
N LEU A 322 17.89 -8.94 42.70
CA LEU A 322 17.97 -8.83 44.17
C LEU A 322 16.70 -8.22 44.76
N ALA A 323 16.09 -7.26 44.07
CA ALA A 323 14.80 -6.69 44.49
C ALA A 323 13.68 -7.73 44.48
N ARG A 324 13.64 -8.62 43.47
CA ARG A 324 12.67 -9.73 43.43
C ARG A 324 12.91 -10.76 44.54
N GLU A 325 14.18 -11.05 44.84
CA GLU A 325 14.56 -11.98 45.91
C GLU A 325 14.19 -11.44 47.29
N ARG A 326 14.39 -10.14 47.54
CA ARG A 326 13.97 -9.49 48.79
C ARG A 326 12.45 -9.28 48.88
N GLY A 327 11.78 -9.11 47.74
CA GLY A 327 10.33 -8.86 47.66
C GLY A 327 9.97 -7.41 48.00
N GLU A 328 9.96 -7.05 49.27
CA GLU A 328 9.58 -5.70 49.73
C GLU A 328 10.80 -4.82 50.00
N LEU A 329 10.86 -3.67 49.32
CA LEU A 329 11.89 -2.65 49.54
C LEU A 329 11.28 -1.49 50.31
N LEU A 330 11.81 -1.19 51.49
CA LEU A 330 11.32 -0.12 52.37
C LEU A 330 12.38 0.97 52.51
N PHE A 331 11.98 2.21 52.30
CA PHE A 331 12.77 3.40 52.56
C PHE A 331 11.97 4.33 53.47
N GLU A 332 12.49 4.63 54.67
CA GLU A 332 11.80 5.48 55.67
C GLU A 332 10.34 5.03 55.93
N GLY A 333 10.12 3.71 56.02
CA GLY A 333 8.78 3.12 56.19
C GLY A 333 7.89 3.15 54.94
N THR A 334 8.34 3.74 53.83
CA THR A 334 7.60 3.79 52.55
C THR A 334 8.07 2.68 51.61
N LYS A 335 7.13 1.94 51.02
CA LYS A 335 7.43 0.89 50.02
C LYS A 335 7.88 1.50 48.70
N VAL A 336 9.12 1.20 48.32
CA VAL A 336 9.76 1.63 47.07
C VAL A 336 9.58 0.55 46.01
N PHE A 337 9.24 0.96 44.79
CA PHE A 337 9.21 0.04 43.64
C PHE A 337 10.27 0.42 42.63
N ASN A 338 11.07 -0.55 42.20
CA ASN A 338 11.98 -0.42 41.07
C ASN A 338 11.40 -1.12 39.84
N LEU A 339 11.16 -0.37 38.78
CA LEU A 339 10.60 -0.90 37.53
C LEU A 339 11.57 -0.67 36.37
N PRO A 340 11.72 -1.64 35.45
CA PRO A 340 12.42 -1.40 34.20
C PRO A 340 11.69 -0.32 33.40
N ARG A 341 12.44 0.57 32.75
CA ARG A 341 11.87 1.48 31.77
C ARG A 341 11.76 0.75 30.42
N THR A 342 10.55 0.30 30.09
CA THR A 342 10.21 -0.27 28.79
C THR A 342 9.34 0.69 27.99
N THR A 343 9.23 0.47 26.69
CA THR A 343 8.21 1.14 25.84
C THR A 343 6.80 0.76 26.29
N ALA A 344 5.81 1.60 25.97
CA ALA A 344 4.41 1.31 26.25
C ALA A 344 3.97 -0.01 25.60
N GLN A 345 4.44 -0.28 24.38
CA GLN A 345 4.16 -1.53 23.67
C GLN A 345 4.73 -2.75 24.39
N LEU A 346 5.99 -2.71 24.84
CA LEU A 346 6.54 -3.81 25.66
C LEU A 346 5.84 -3.95 27.01
N PHE A 347 5.48 -2.84 27.66
CA PHE A 347 4.72 -2.87 28.91
C PHE A 347 3.38 -3.61 28.72
N TRP A 348 2.63 -3.30 27.67
CA TRP A 348 1.37 -3.99 27.38
C TRP A 348 1.57 -5.46 27.01
N ARG A 349 2.65 -5.80 26.28
CA ARG A 349 3.00 -7.21 26.01
C ARG A 349 3.36 -7.95 27.30
N ASP A 350 4.09 -7.33 28.22
CA ASP A 350 4.42 -7.90 29.53
C ASP A 350 3.16 -8.10 30.37
N VAL A 351 2.23 -7.14 30.39
CA VAL A 351 0.93 -7.25 31.05
C VAL A 351 0.11 -8.40 30.44
N ALA A 352 0.04 -8.50 29.11
CA ALA A 352 -0.64 -9.59 28.44
C ALA A 352 0.01 -10.95 28.75
N CYS A 353 1.34 -11.04 28.79
CA CYS A 353 2.05 -12.25 29.22
C CYS A 353 1.72 -12.59 30.68
N LEU A 354 1.66 -11.60 31.57
CA LEU A 354 1.27 -11.78 32.96
C LEU A 354 -0.15 -12.34 33.06
N ILE A 355 -1.12 -11.71 32.38
CA ILE A 355 -2.52 -12.18 32.36
C ILE A 355 -2.60 -13.62 31.85
N LEU A 356 -1.96 -13.94 30.73
CA LEU A 356 -1.91 -15.30 30.18
C LEU A 356 -1.27 -16.29 31.16
N SER A 357 -0.25 -15.87 31.88
CA SER A 357 0.41 -16.72 32.89
C SER A 357 -0.48 -16.95 34.10
N SER A 358 -1.20 -15.92 34.58
CA SER A 358 -2.18 -16.02 35.66
C SER A 358 -3.32 -16.98 35.30
N VAL A 359 -3.87 -16.83 34.08
CA VAL A 359 -4.95 -17.68 33.57
C VAL A 359 -4.47 -19.14 33.41
N ASN A 360 -3.25 -19.35 32.92
CA ASN A 360 -2.69 -20.69 32.76
C ASN A 360 -2.31 -21.32 34.10
N SER A 361 -1.74 -20.57 35.04
CA SER A 361 -1.41 -21.02 36.40
C SER A 361 -2.66 -21.41 37.19
N ALA A 362 -3.78 -20.71 36.98
CA ALA A 362 -5.06 -21.04 37.59
C ALA A 362 -5.66 -22.35 37.04
N ARG A 363 -5.31 -22.73 35.80
CA ARG A 363 -5.81 -23.95 35.14
C ARG A 363 -4.90 -25.16 35.29
N LYS A 364 -3.57 -24.94 35.44
CA LYS A 364 -2.54 -25.97 35.55
C LYS A 364 -1.38 -25.37 36.35
N ASN A 365 -0.90 -26.04 37.40
CA ASN A 365 0.24 -25.62 38.24
C ASN A 365 1.58 -25.59 37.45
N LEU A 366 1.66 -24.76 36.41
CA LEU A 366 2.78 -24.64 35.49
C LEU A 366 3.76 -23.57 36.00
N GLN A 367 5.04 -23.94 36.12
CA GLN A 367 6.08 -22.96 36.40
C GLN A 367 6.31 -22.08 35.16
N TYR A 368 6.22 -20.76 35.31
CA TYR A 368 6.45 -19.81 34.23
C TYR A 368 7.42 -18.70 34.65
N SER A 369 8.01 -18.04 33.66
CA SER A 369 8.82 -16.83 33.84
C SER A 369 8.69 -15.93 32.63
N LEU A 370 8.60 -14.62 32.86
CA LEU A 370 8.61 -13.61 31.81
C LEU A 370 10.04 -13.15 31.55
N ARG A 371 10.50 -13.24 30.30
CA ARG A 371 11.80 -12.73 29.87
C ARG A 371 11.62 -11.51 28.97
N TYR A 372 12.55 -10.58 29.10
CA TYR A 372 12.69 -9.47 28.17
C TYR A 372 12.92 -9.98 26.73
N PRO A 373 12.37 -9.32 25.69
CA PRO A 373 11.56 -8.10 25.76
C PRO A 373 10.08 -8.32 26.13
N ALA A 374 9.47 -9.43 25.73
CA ALA A 374 8.12 -9.85 26.15
C ALA A 374 7.88 -11.31 25.74
N VAL A 375 8.65 -12.22 26.32
CA VAL A 375 8.62 -13.66 26.01
C VAL A 375 8.19 -14.43 27.24
N LEU A 376 7.04 -15.09 27.15
CA LEU A 376 6.58 -15.99 28.19
C LEU A 376 7.32 -17.33 28.05
N ARG A 377 8.06 -17.71 29.09
CA ARG A 377 8.72 -19.02 29.18
C ARG A 377 7.93 -19.89 30.15
N VAL A 378 7.32 -20.96 29.65
CA VAL A 378 6.53 -21.91 30.45
C VAL A 378 7.27 -23.25 30.49
N ASN A 379 7.31 -23.88 31.66
CA ASN A 379 7.75 -25.26 31.82
C ASN A 379 6.55 -26.19 31.58
N ILE A 380 6.57 -26.95 30.49
CA ILE A 380 5.58 -27.97 30.18
C ILE A 380 6.32 -29.30 30.24
N ASP A 381 5.98 -30.13 31.23
CA ASP A 381 6.51 -31.50 31.41
C ASP A 381 8.05 -31.58 31.40
N GLY A 382 8.71 -30.63 32.09
CA GLY A 382 10.18 -30.57 32.19
C GLY A 382 10.87 -29.85 31.02
N LYS A 383 10.13 -29.45 29.98
CA LYS A 383 10.64 -28.71 28.83
C LYS A 383 10.20 -27.25 28.85
N PHE A 384 11.16 -26.34 28.73
CA PHE A 384 10.88 -24.90 28.69
C PHE A 384 10.53 -24.44 27.27
N THR A 385 9.26 -24.09 27.05
CA THR A 385 8.77 -23.52 25.78
C THR A 385 8.70 -22.00 25.87
N ARG A 386 9.05 -21.31 24.77
CA ARG A 386 9.00 -19.85 24.64
C ARG A 386 7.81 -19.45 23.78
N ILE A 387 6.98 -18.53 24.28
CA ILE A 387 5.83 -17.98 23.56
C ILE A 387 6.06 -16.48 23.43
N SER A 388 6.25 -16.01 22.19
CA SER A 388 6.30 -14.58 21.86
C SER A 388 4.89 -14.11 21.52
N LEU A 389 4.41 -13.06 22.19
CA LEU A 389 3.11 -12.48 21.89
C LEU A 389 3.14 -11.71 20.56
N PRO A 390 2.07 -11.76 19.75
CA PRO A 390 1.93 -10.89 18.60
C PRO A 390 1.85 -9.41 19.02
N PRO A 391 2.24 -8.47 18.13
CA PRO A 391 2.32 -7.04 18.44
C PRO A 391 0.96 -6.35 18.70
N LYS A 392 -0.16 -7.02 18.46
CA LYS A 392 -1.50 -6.49 18.70
C LYS A 392 -2.26 -7.37 19.69
N ALA A 393 -2.59 -6.79 20.85
CA ALA A 393 -3.79 -7.21 21.57
C ALA A 393 -4.97 -6.83 20.67
N ARG A 394 -5.78 -7.83 20.28
CA ARG A 394 -7.07 -7.60 19.64
C ARG A 394 -8.10 -7.29 20.71
#